data_AF-A0A2T1EGY4-F1
#
_entry.id   AF-A0A2T1EGY4-F1
#
_cell.length_a   1.000
_cell.length_b   1.000
_cell.length_c   1.000
_cell.angle_alpha   90.00
_cell.angle_beta   90.00
_cell.angle_gamma   90.00
#
_symmetry.space_group_name_H-M   'P 1'
#
loop_
_entity.id
_entity.type
_entity.pdbx_description
1 polymer ?
#
loop_
_entity_poly.entity_id
_entity_poly.type
_entity_poly.pdbx_seq_one_letter_code
_entity_poly.pdbx_strand_id
1 'polypeptide(L)' 'MSNILEQAQAAADRQNWPLLVECLQQVTANDSQSPEQHILDQAVSLAIQALEWGDFQDRWEIAKVLP' A
#
# COMPACT_ATOMS: atom_id res chain seq x y z
N MET A 1 -4.04 14.08 -2.04
CA MET A 1 -3.56 12.98 -1.18
C MET A 1 -4.63 11.91 -0.88
N SER A 2 -5.92 12.15 -1.11
CA SER A 2 -7.00 11.18 -0.86
C SER A 2 -7.13 10.06 -1.89
N ASN A 3 -6.77 10.30 -3.16
CA ASN A 3 -6.98 9.33 -4.24
C ASN A 3 -6.11 8.05 -4.11
N ILE A 4 -4.89 8.16 -3.57
CA ILE A 4 -3.94 7.04 -3.52
C ILE A 4 -4.36 6.00 -2.46
N LEU A 5 -4.85 6.45 -1.30
CA LEU A 5 -5.40 5.56 -0.27
C LEU A 5 -6.70 4.91 -0.72
N GLU A 6 -7.61 5.67 -1.35
CA GLU A 6 -8.84 5.10 -1.90
C GLU A 6 -8.55 4.06 -2.99
N GLN A 7 -7.55 4.30 -3.84
CA GLN A 7 -7.07 3.31 -4.81
C GLN A 7 -6.43 2.11 -4.13
N ALA A 8 -5.64 2.30 -3.07
CA ALA A 8 -5.05 1.20 -2.30
C ALA A 8 -6.14 0.33 -1.67
N GLN A 9 -7.17 0.94 -1.08
CA GLN A 9 -8.30 0.23 -0.50
C GLN A 9 -9.08 -0.55 -1.56
N ALA A 10 -9.35 0.07 -2.72
CA ALA A 10 -10.03 -0.58 -3.83
C ALA A 10 -9.17 -1.70 -4.47
N ALA A 11 -7.85 -1.54 -4.46
CA ALA A 11 -6.90 -2.56 -4.90
C ALA A 11 -6.97 -3.77 -3.96
N ALA A 12 -6.93 -3.55 -2.65
CA ALA A 12 -7.06 -4.63 -1.66
C ALA A 12 -8.40 -5.36 -1.77
N ASP A 13 -9.52 -4.63 -1.92
CA ASP A 13 -10.86 -5.21 -2.12
C ASP A 13 -10.93 -6.09 -3.37
N ARG A 14 -10.26 -5.66 -4.44
CA ARG A 14 -10.18 -6.41 -5.71
C ARG A 14 -9.05 -7.44 -5.74
N GLN A 15 -8.32 -7.63 -4.64
CA GLN A 15 -7.11 -8.46 -4.55
C GLN A 15 -6.05 -8.10 -5.61
N ASN A 16 -6.03 -6.84 -6.03
CA ASN A 16 -5.15 -6.30 -7.05
C ASN A 16 -3.88 -5.73 -6.39
N TRP A 17 -3.10 -6.64 -5.82
CA TRP A 17 -1.88 -6.34 -5.08
C TRP A 17 -0.80 -5.52 -5.82
N PRO A 18 -0.54 -5.68 -7.13
CA PRO A 18 0.43 -4.82 -7.81
C PRO A 18 -0.01 -3.34 -7.79
N LEU A 19 -1.31 -3.07 -7.91
CA LEU A 19 -1.84 -1.71 -7.80
C LEU A 19 -1.72 -1.17 -6.36
N LEU A 20 -1.87 -2.05 -5.36
CA LEU A 20 -1.65 -1.72 -3.96
C LEU A 20 -0.19 -1.31 -3.71
N VAL A 21 0.77 -2.07 -4.24
CA VAL A 21 2.21 -1.78 -4.15
C VAL A 21 2.52 -0.41 -4.75
N GLU A 22 1.99 -0.12 -5.95
CA GLU A 22 2.21 1.19 -6.59
C GLU A 22 1.62 2.34 -5.76
N CYS A 23 0.45 2.14 -5.16
CA CYS A 23 -0.13 3.14 -4.25
C CYS A 23 0.74 3.35 -3.01
N LEU A 24 1.20 2.27 -2.38
CA LEU A 24 2.07 2.33 -1.21
C LEU A 24 3.39 3.03 -1.55
N GLN A 25 4.02 2.70 -2.67
CA GLN A 25 5.23 3.39 -3.13
C GLN A 25 4.99 4.87 -3.34
N GLN A 26 3.86 5.27 -3.93
CA GLN A 26 3.52 6.67 -4.12
C GLN A 26 3.22 7.41 -2.80
N VAL A 27 2.69 6.72 -1.79
CA VAL A 27 2.51 7.29 -0.44
C VAL A 27 3.87 7.53 0.22
N THR A 28 4.78 6.56 0.14
CA THR A 28 6.12 6.68 0.74
C THR A 28 7.04 7.62 -0.04
N ALA A 29 6.89 7.69 -1.37
CA ALA A 29 7.72 8.53 -2.25
C ALA A 29 7.26 10.00 -2.32
N ASN A 30 6.00 10.31 -1.97
CA ASN A 30 5.57 11.69 -1.79
C ASN A 30 6.08 12.26 -0.46
N ASP A 31 7.39 12.49 -0.41
CA ASP A 31 8.14 13.12 0.68
C ASP A 31 7.73 14.60 0.91
N SER A 32 6.91 15.17 0.02
CA SER A 32 6.59 16.61 0.01
C SER A 32 5.69 17.06 1.15
N GLN A 33 4.95 16.15 1.80
CA GLN A 33 4.28 16.40 3.07
C GLN A 33 4.30 15.09 3.82
N SER A 34 5.00 15.03 4.95
CA SER A 34 5.04 13.85 5.81
C SER A 34 3.62 13.28 5.92
N PRO A 35 3.34 12.10 5.33
CA PRO A 35 1.99 11.56 5.34
C PRO A 35 1.56 11.45 6.79
N GLU A 36 0.35 11.93 7.09
CA GLU A 36 -0.21 11.85 8.43
C GLU A 36 -0.06 10.40 8.92
N GLN A 37 0.34 10.19 10.19
CA GLN A 37 0.57 8.84 10.71
C GLN A 37 -0.60 7.88 10.44
N HIS A 38 -1.83 8.41 10.40
CA HIS A 38 -3.02 7.65 10.06
C HIS A 38 -3.05 7.13 8.61
N ILE A 39 -2.48 7.87 7.66
CA ILE A 39 -2.32 7.45 6.26
C ILE A 39 -1.32 6.30 6.17
N LEU A 40 -0.20 6.44 6.89
CA LEU A 40 0.84 5.41 6.94
C LEU A 40 0.32 4.13 7.60
N ASP A 41 -0.44 4.27 8.69
CA ASP A 41 -1.03 3.14 9.42
C ASP A 41 -2.06 2.36 8.57
N GLN A 42 -2.92 3.08 7.82
CA GLN A 42 -3.82 2.45 6.85
C GLN A 42 -3.06 1.76 5.71
N ALA A 43 -2.04 2.43 5.15
CA ALA A 43 -1.18 1.86 4.12
C ALA A 43 -0.51 0.56 4.60
N VAL A 44 0.06 0.56 5.80
CA VAL A 44 0.68 -0.62 6.43
C VAL A 44 -0.36 -1.73 6.68
N SER A 45 -1.55 -1.38 7.15
CA SER A 45 -2.62 -2.36 7.38
C SER A 45 -3.05 -3.07 6.09
N LEU A 46 -3.16 -2.33 4.98
CA LEU A 46 -3.45 -2.90 3.66
C LEU A 46 -2.30 -3.76 3.14
N ALA A 47 -1.06 -3.32 3.36
CA ALA A 47 0.15 -4.07 3.01
C ALA A 47 0.21 -5.41 3.75
N ILE A 48 -0.14 -5.45 5.03
CA ILE A 48 -0.21 -6.69 5.83
C ILE A 48 -1.29 -7.62 5.29
N GLN A 49 -2.50 -7.12 4.99
CA GLN A 49 -3.54 -7.96 4.37
C GLN A 49 -3.06 -8.57 3.05
N ALA A 50 -2.40 -7.78 2.21
CA ALA A 50 -1.85 -8.27 0.96
C ALA A 50 -0.69 -9.27 1.16
N LEU A 51 0.08 -9.15 2.25
CA LEU A 51 1.08 -10.16 2.62
C LEU A 51 0.43 -11.47 3.09
N GLU A 52 -0.71 -11.39 3.76
CA GLU A 52 -1.46 -12.55 4.24
C GLU A 52 -2.17 -13.29 3.09
N TRP A 53 -2.82 -12.54 2.19
CA TRP A 53 -3.70 -13.06 1.16
C TRP A 53 -3.10 -13.07 -0.26
N GLY A 54 -2.00 -12.36 -0.48
CA GLY A 54 -1.34 -12.23 -1.78
C GLY A 54 -0.39 -13.38 -2.10
N ASP A 55 -0.06 -13.50 -3.39
CA ASP A 55 0.82 -14.54 -3.90
C ASP A 55 2.29 -14.25 -3.57
N PHE A 56 3.18 -15.21 -3.80
CA PHE A 56 4.60 -15.10 -3.44
C PHE A 56 5.27 -13.87 -4.08
N GLN A 57 4.85 -13.51 -5.29
CA GLN A 57 5.33 -12.33 -6.00
C GLN A 57 4.85 -11.03 -5.35
N ASP A 58 3.57 -10.95 -5.00
CA ASP A 58 2.97 -9.76 -4.38
C ASP A 58 3.54 -9.50 -2.99
N ARG A 59 3.76 -10.57 -2.22
CA ARG A 59 4.43 -10.52 -0.92
C ARG A 59 5.82 -9.91 -1.01
N TRP A 60 6.56 -10.27 -2.05
CA TRP A 60 7.91 -9.76 -2.27
C TRP A 60 7.92 -8.28 -2.66
N GLU A 61 6.96 -7.85 -3.47
CA GLU A 61 6.85 -6.44 -3.86
C GLU A 61 6.42 -5.55 -2.70
N ILE A 62 5.49 -6.00 -1.85
CA ILE A 62 5.07 -5.25 -0.66
C ILE A 62 6.16 -5.17 0.41
N ALA A 63 6.89 -6.26 0.63
CA ALA A 63 8.01 -6.28 1.58
C ALA A 63 9.13 -5.29 1.21
N LYS A 64 9.24 -4.85 -0.06
CA LYS A 64 10.20 -3.82 -0.48
C LYS A 64 9.75 -2.39 -0.16
N VAL A 65 8.46 -2.19 0.05
CA VAL A 65 7.85 -0.86 0.21
C VAL A 65 7.63 -0.52 1.69
N LEU A 66 7.44 -1.55 2.52
CA LEU A 66 7.44 -1.43 3.96
C LEU A 66 8.86 -1.05 4.44
N PRO A 67 9.03 0.05 5.20
CA PRO A 67 10.30 0.41 5.81
C PRO A 67 10.72 -0.56 6.94
#